data_AF-A0A817S5I7-F1
#
_entry.id   AF-A0A817S5I7-F1
#
_cell.length_a   1.000
_cell.length_b   1.000
_cell.length_c   1.000
_cell.angle_alpha   90.00
_cell.angle_beta   90.00
_cell.angle_gamma   90.00
#
_symmetry.space_group_name_H-M   'P 1'
#
loop_
_entity.id
_entity.type
_entity.pdbx_description
1 polymer ?
#
loop_
_entity_poly.entity_id
_entity_poly.type
_entity_poly.pdbx_seq_one_letter_code
_entity_poly.pdbx_strand_id
1 'polypeptide(L)' 'MTSTQNTKTIISTVECYDAWSNTYDSDGNILQLLDDAAFDEIARPLLNSVNQHSTTQICCELGCGTGRNTTKMLNAGWSV' A
#
# COMPACT_ATOMS: atom_id res chain seq x y z
N MET A 1 33.38 -16.33 22.46
CA MET A 1 32.05 -16.00 21.90
C MET A 1 32.09 -14.54 21.49
N THR A 2 32.40 -14.25 20.22
CA THR A 2 32.44 -12.88 19.69
C THR A 2 31.04 -12.51 19.20
N SER A 3 30.40 -11.56 19.89
CA SER A 3 29.15 -10.94 19.46
C SER A 3 29.43 -10.15 18.18
N THR A 4 28.92 -10.62 17.04
CA THR A 4 28.95 -9.88 15.78
C THR A 4 28.02 -8.68 15.93
N GLN A 5 28.58 -7.50 16.18
CA GLN A 5 27.84 -6.24 16.10
C GLN A 5 27.35 -6.10 14.65
N ASN A 6 26.05 -6.23 14.42
CA ASN A 6 25.44 -6.02 13.12
C ASN A 6 25.65 -4.55 12.73
N THR A 7 26.53 -4.29 11.77
CA THR A 7 26.78 -2.96 11.23
C THR A 7 25.49 -2.48 10.56
N LYS A 8 24.86 -1.45 11.10
CA LYS A 8 23.66 -0.83 10.50
C LYS A 8 24.11 0.13 9.39
N THR A 9 23.82 -0.22 8.15
CA THR A 9 24.07 0.65 7.00
C THR A 9 22.93 1.68 6.90
N ILE A 10 23.28 2.96 6.74
CA ILE A 10 22.33 4.04 6.43
C ILE A 10 22.47 4.34 4.94
N ILE A 11 21.38 4.23 4.21
CA ILE A 11 21.27 4.49 2.77
C ILE A 11 20.19 5.53 2.51
N SER A 12 20.16 6.10 1.31
CA SER A 12 19.08 7.01 0.90
C SER A 12 17.74 6.29 0.78
N THR A 13 16.64 7.05 0.82
CA THR A 13 15.29 6.50 0.60
C THR A 13 15.17 5.80 -0.76
N VAL A 14 15.79 6.37 -1.80
CA VAL A 14 15.77 5.80 -3.16
C VAL A 14 16.49 4.47 -3.20
N GLU A 15 17.71 4.39 -2.65
CA GLU A 15 18.46 3.13 -2.61
C GLU A 15 17.74 2.05 -1.79
N CYS A 16 17.08 2.44 -0.70
CA CYS A 16 16.28 1.52 0.10
C CYS A 16 15.08 0.99 -0.70
N TYR A 17 14.39 1.88 -1.43
CA TYR A 17 13.28 1.50 -2.30
C TYR A 17 13.76 0.54 -3.39
N ASP A 18 14.79 0.91 -4.15
CA ASP A 18 15.34 0.11 -5.26
C ASP A 18 15.82 -1.28 -4.82
N ALA A 19 16.39 -1.38 -3.61
CA ALA A 19 16.84 -2.66 -3.07
C ALA A 19 15.69 -3.65 -2.80
N TRP A 20 14.49 -3.15 -2.55
CA TRP A 20 13.35 -3.97 -2.15
C TRP A 20 12.20 -3.99 -3.16
N SER A 21 12.15 -3.06 -4.12
CA SER A 21 11.06 -2.95 -5.10
C SER A 21 10.82 -4.25 -5.84
N ASN A 22 11.87 -4.97 -6.24
CA ASN A 22 11.76 -6.30 -6.85
C ASN A 22 10.98 -7.32 -5.99
N THR A 23 10.94 -7.14 -4.66
CA THR A 23 10.23 -8.04 -3.73
C THR A 23 8.74 -7.72 -3.62
N TYR A 24 8.36 -6.44 -3.55
CA TYR A 24 6.97 -6.03 -3.30
C TYR A 24 6.23 -5.45 -4.52
N ASP A 25 6.94 -4.96 -5.54
CA ASP A 25 6.37 -4.43 -6.80
C ASP A 25 6.26 -5.50 -7.91
N SER A 26 6.48 -6.78 -7.57
CA SER A 26 6.31 -7.90 -8.50
C SER A 26 4.92 -8.55 -8.36
N ASP A 27 4.22 -8.77 -9.48
CA ASP A 27 2.90 -9.41 -9.46
C ASP A 27 2.92 -10.84 -8.91
N GLY A 28 1.89 -11.17 -8.13
CA GLY A 28 1.70 -12.51 -7.57
C GLY A 28 2.54 -12.81 -6.33
N ASN A 29 3.20 -11.81 -5.74
CA ASN A 29 3.91 -11.99 -4.48
C ASN A 29 2.94 -12.17 -3.29
N ILE A 30 3.40 -12.76 -2.19
CA ILE A 30 2.56 -13.03 -1.01
C ILE A 30 2.05 -11.76 -0.32
N LEU A 31 2.78 -10.64 -0.42
CA LEU A 31 2.40 -9.36 0.18
C LEU A 31 1.17 -8.79 -0.54
N GLN A 32 1.07 -9.01 -1.86
CA GLN A 32 -0.11 -8.63 -2.63
C GLN A 32 -1.38 -9.34 -2.16
N LEU A 33 -1.29 -10.64 -1.81
CA LEU A 33 -2.42 -11.41 -1.29
C LEU A 33 -2.84 -10.93 0.10
N LEU A 34 -1.87 -10.58 0.95
CA LEU A 34 -2.14 -10.01 2.27
C LEU A 34 -2.80 -8.63 2.15
N ASP A 35 -2.30 -7.78 1.26
CA ASP A 35 -2.88 -6.47 0.97
C ASP A 35 -4.31 -6.59 0.43
N ASP A 36 -4.58 -7.58 -0.41
CA ASP A 36 -5.92 -7.81 -0.95
C ASP A 36 -6.91 -8.17 0.18
N ALA A 37 -6.53 -9.08 1.07
CA ALA A 37 -7.32 -9.44 2.23
C ALA A 37 -7.53 -8.24 3.17
N ALA A 38 -6.46 -7.49 3.47
CA ALA A 38 -6.55 -6.31 4.34
C ALA A 38 -7.42 -5.20 3.73
N PHE A 39 -7.36 -5.01 2.41
CA PHE A 39 -8.21 -4.03 1.72
C PHE A 39 -9.69 -4.40 1.87
N ASP A 40 -10.04 -5.66 1.70
CA ASP A 40 -11.43 -6.13 1.82
C ASP A 40 -11.94 -6.11 3.26
N GLU A 41 -11.11 -6.43 4.24
CA GLU A 41 -11.48 -6.45 5.65
C GLU A 41 -11.53 -5.05 6.29
N ILE A 42 -10.70 -4.11 5.85
CA ILE A 42 -10.50 -2.82 6.54
C ILE A 42 -10.85 -1.63 5.65
N ALA A 43 -10.19 -1.49 4.50
CA ALA A 43 -10.32 -0.30 3.67
C ALA A 43 -11.71 -0.18 3.05
N ARG A 44 -12.23 -1.27 2.47
CA ARG A 44 -13.54 -1.28 1.82
C ARG A 44 -14.69 -0.96 2.78
N PRO A 45 -14.79 -1.56 3.99
CA PRO A 45 -15.80 -1.16 4.97
C PRO A 45 -15.68 0.31 5.39
N LEU A 46 -14.45 0.82 5.57
CA LEU A 46 -14.24 2.23 5.91
C LEU A 46 -14.75 3.15 4.80
N LEU A 47 -14.41 2.87 3.54
CA LEU A 47 -14.90 3.63 2.39
C LEU A 47 -16.43 3.60 2.32
N ASN A 48 -17.04 2.43 2.49
CA ASN A 48 -18.51 2.28 2.47
C ASN A 48 -19.21 2.97 3.66
N SER A 49 -18.49 3.24 4.75
CA SER A 49 -19.05 3.96 5.90
C SER A 49 -19.20 5.46 5.66
N VAL A 50 -18.50 6.00 4.65
CA VAL A 50 -18.57 7.43 4.34
C VAL A 50 -19.86 7.72 3.58
N ASN A 51 -20.66 8.63 4.10
CA ASN A 51 -21.96 8.97 3.51
C ASN A 51 -21.77 9.79 2.23
N GLN A 52 -21.91 9.15 1.07
CA GLN A 52 -21.62 9.75 -0.26
C GLN A 52 -22.65 10.78 -0.73
N HIS A 53 -23.71 11.06 0.05
CA HIS A 53 -24.90 11.72 -0.44
C HIS A 53 -24.91 13.26 -0.43
N SER A 54 -23.87 13.96 0.08
CA SER A 54 -23.95 15.44 0.19
C SER A 54 -22.76 16.24 -0.31
N THR A 55 -21.62 15.64 -0.64
CA THR A 55 -20.43 16.35 -1.18
C THR A 55 -19.59 15.44 -2.06
N THR A 56 -18.90 16.01 -3.06
CA THR A 56 -17.85 15.30 -3.79
C THR A 56 -16.76 14.88 -2.82
N GLN A 57 -16.57 13.57 -2.65
CA GLN A 57 -15.53 13.00 -1.79
C GLN A 57 -14.30 12.67 -2.63
N ILE A 58 -13.14 13.11 -2.15
CA ILE A 58 -11.83 12.82 -2.73
C ILE A 58 -11.09 11.96 -1.72
N CYS A 59 -10.59 10.80 -2.14
CA CYS A 59 -9.78 9.94 -1.29
C CYS A 59 -8.31 10.01 -1.70
N CYS A 60 -7.45 10.54 -0.82
CA CYS A 60 -6.01 10.55 -1.04
C CYS A 60 -5.36 9.31 -0.43
N GLU A 61 -4.77 8.47 -1.26
CA GLU A 61 -4.02 7.28 -0.82
C GLU A 61 -2.54 7.63 -0.59
N LEU A 62 -2.10 7.61 0.68
CA LEU A 62 -0.71 7.86 1.02
C LEU A 62 0.10 6.55 0.94
N GLY A 63 1.13 6.54 0.10
CA GLY A 63 1.95 5.35 -0.09
C GLY A 63 1.26 4.26 -0.90
N CYS A 64 0.60 4.63 -2.02
CA CYS A 64 -0.16 3.72 -2.87
C CYS A 64 0.68 2.64 -3.59
N GLY A 65 2.01 2.68 -3.48
CA GLY A 65 2.91 1.74 -4.14
C GLY A 65 2.67 1.72 -5.66
N THR A 66 2.36 0.54 -6.19
CA THR A 66 2.00 0.34 -7.61
C THR A 66 0.57 0.75 -7.97
N GLY A 67 -0.23 1.26 -7.02
CA GLY A 67 -1.58 1.76 -7.26
C GLY A 67 -2.67 0.68 -7.40
N ARG A 68 -2.41 -0.57 -6.97
CA ARG A 68 -3.41 -1.66 -7.06
C ARG A 68 -4.69 -1.33 -6.30
N ASN A 69 -4.56 -0.81 -5.08
CA ASN A 69 -5.71 -0.43 -4.25
C ASN A 69 -6.38 0.84 -4.79
N THR A 70 -5.61 1.82 -5.27
CA THR A 70 -6.12 2.97 -6.03
C THR A 70 -7.04 2.54 -7.17
N THR A 71 -6.62 1.52 -7.93
CA THR A 71 -7.39 0.97 -9.05
C THR A 71 -8.70 0.33 -8.57
N LYS A 72 -8.68 -0.43 -7.46
CA LYS A 72 -9.90 -0.98 -6.85
C LYS A 72 -10.88 0.12 -6.43
N MET A 73 -10.36 1.24 -5.90
CA MET A 73 -11.18 2.38 -5.49
C MET A 73 -11.81 3.10 -6.68
N LEU A 74 -11.03 3.39 -7.72
CA LEU A 74 -11.54 3.94 -8.99
C LEU A 74 -12.64 3.07 -9.59
N ASN A 75 -12.43 1.75 -9.61
CA ASN A 75 -13.43 0.79 -10.10
C ASN A 75 -14.70 0.75 -9.22
N ALA A 76 -14.60 1.13 -7.95
CA ALA A 76 -15.72 1.26 -7.03
C ALA A 76 -16.41 2.64 -7.10
N GLY A 77 -15.99 3.52 -8.02
CA GLY A 77 -16.60 4.84 -8.25
C GLY A 77 -16.04 5.97 -7.38
N TRP A 78 -14.93 5.74 -6.68
CA TRP A 78 -14.25 6.81 -5.93
C TRP A 78 -13.46 7.73 -6.86
N SER A 79 -13.47 9.02 -6.53
CA SER A 79 -12.47 9.96 -7.00
C SER A 79 -11.25 9.90 -6.08
N VAL A 80 -10.07 9.68 -6.65
CA VAL A 80 -8.78 9.58 -5.96
C VAL A 80 -7.79 10.63 -6.45
#